data_AF-A1RTQ9-F1
#
_entry.id   AF-A1RTQ9-F1
#
_cell.length_a   1.000
_cell.length_b   1.000
_cell.length_c   1.000
_cell.angle_alpha   90.00
_cell.angle_beta   90.00
_cell.angle_gamma   90.00
#
_symmetry.space_group_name_H-M   'P 1'
#
loop_
_entity.id
_entity.type
_entity.pdbx_description
1 polymer ?
#
loop_
_entity_poly.entity_id
_entity_poly.type
_entity_poly.pdbx_seq_one_letter_code
_entity_poly.pdbx_strand_id
1 'polypeptide(L)'
;MTFHCQPDCALCCRASPVTVLPHEVYVLQRLAKELGVAVVFTPAYRVADLKSGLRIALSYLMHLNEEGKCPFLEGTKCKIHDLYKPLTCRSFPYLPKVIKYSVDPIAREIHIEVRFVMSTLCPVIRRDLTPKDVVKMSNINIAVKYAPRETEVALKTLEERYFYAKVLSELWKRGLVELAEEDKYPFFPVVNGFAFIRRFYPELTLEKLLR
;
A
#
# COMPACT_ATOMS: atom_id res chain seq x y z
N MET A 1 0.38 -28.79 0.22
CA MET A 1 1.69 -28.14 -0.02
C MET A 1 1.60 -26.71 0.49
N THR A 2 2.66 -26.21 1.12
CA THR A 2 2.74 -24.85 1.66
C THR A 2 3.63 -24.00 0.75
N PHE A 3 3.25 -22.76 0.49
CA PHE A 3 4.00 -21.83 -0.37
C PHE A 3 5.36 -21.47 0.24
N HIS A 4 6.38 -21.42 -0.62
CA HIS A 4 7.70 -20.89 -0.29
C HIS A 4 8.22 -20.02 -1.44
N CYS A 5 8.73 -18.83 -1.10
CA CYS A 5 9.37 -17.96 -2.09
C CYS A 5 10.59 -18.64 -2.70
N GLN A 6 10.76 -18.50 -4.02
CA GLN A 6 11.99 -18.93 -4.70
C GLN A 6 13.13 -17.95 -4.37
N PRO A 7 14.34 -18.46 -4.08
CA PRO A 7 15.51 -17.61 -3.94
C PRO A 7 15.77 -16.85 -5.25
N ASP A 8 16.28 -15.62 -5.14
CA ASP A 8 16.68 -14.77 -6.26
C ASP A 8 15.59 -14.49 -7.32
N CYS A 9 14.31 -14.54 -6.92
CA CYS A 9 13.20 -14.17 -7.80
C CYS A 9 12.93 -12.65 -7.76
N ALA A 10 13.04 -12.00 -8.93
CA ALA A 10 12.80 -10.56 -9.10
C ALA A 10 11.62 -10.21 -10.02
N LEU A 11 10.79 -11.19 -10.40
CA LEU A 11 9.75 -10.99 -11.41
C LEU A 11 8.73 -9.91 -11.01
N CYS A 12 8.30 -9.90 -9.74
CA CYS A 12 7.39 -8.86 -9.24
C CYS A 12 8.00 -7.46 -9.28
N CYS A 13 9.33 -7.35 -9.19
CA CYS A 13 10.04 -6.07 -9.23
C CYS A 13 10.07 -5.44 -10.63
N ARG A 14 9.62 -6.13 -11.68
CA ARG A 14 9.58 -5.63 -13.06
C ARG A 14 8.17 -5.55 -13.64
N ALA A 15 7.15 -5.87 -12.84
CA ALA A 15 5.80 -6.04 -13.34
C ALA A 15 4.97 -4.75 -13.32
N SER A 16 5.06 -3.98 -12.24
CA SER A 16 4.27 -2.76 -12.08
C SER A 16 4.86 -1.85 -11.00
N PRO A 17 4.48 -0.56 -11.00
CA PRO A 17 4.62 0.28 -9.81
C PRO A 17 4.05 -0.40 -8.57
N VAL A 18 4.62 -0.08 -7.40
CA VAL A 18 4.22 -0.68 -6.13
C VAL A 18 3.36 0.32 -5.35
N THR A 19 2.16 -0.10 -4.95
CA THR A 19 1.36 0.71 -4.04
C THR A 19 1.97 0.68 -2.63
N VAL A 20 2.28 1.85 -2.09
CA VAL A 20 2.83 2.01 -0.74
C VAL A 20 1.94 2.94 0.09
N LEU A 21 2.04 2.79 1.41
CA LEU A 21 1.30 3.58 2.38
C LEU A 21 1.94 4.95 2.61
N PRO A 22 1.19 5.93 3.14
CA PRO A 22 1.71 7.27 3.41
C PRO A 22 2.98 7.29 4.27
N HIS A 23 3.07 6.47 5.32
CA HIS A 23 4.26 6.39 6.16
C HIS A 23 5.45 5.69 5.47
N GLU A 24 5.18 4.69 4.61
CA GLU A 24 6.21 3.96 3.87
C GLU A 24 7.03 4.87 2.95
N VAL A 25 6.40 5.92 2.40
CA VAL A 25 7.10 6.91 1.56
C VAL A 25 8.31 7.50 2.28
N TYR A 26 8.18 7.89 3.55
CA TYR A 26 9.29 8.48 4.31
C TYR A 26 10.42 7.47 4.56
N VAL A 27 10.06 6.23 4.87
CA VAL A 27 11.04 5.16 5.11
C VAL A 27 11.82 4.86 3.84
N LEU A 28 11.10 4.72 2.71
CA LEU A 28 11.70 4.39 1.43
C LEU A 28 12.51 5.55 0.86
N GLN A 29 12.09 6.80 1.04
CA GLN A 29 12.88 7.98 0.66
C GLN A 29 14.19 8.05 1.45
N ARG A 30 14.15 7.76 2.76
CA ARG A 30 15.37 7.71 3.59
C ARG A 30 16.33 6.62 3.08
N LEU A 31 15.82 5.40 2.87
CA LEU A 31 16.62 4.29 2.36
C LEU A 31 17.17 4.56 0.96
N ALA A 32 16.38 5.18 0.08
CA ALA A 32 16.83 5.57 -1.24
C ALA A 32 18.01 6.55 -1.18
N LYS A 33 17.93 7.56 -0.30
CA LYS A 33 19.02 8.50 -0.07
C LYS A 33 20.29 7.80 0.46
N GLU A 34 20.14 6.92 1.45
CA GLU A 34 21.26 6.17 2.05
C GLU A 34 21.93 5.23 1.04
N LEU A 35 21.16 4.66 0.12
CA LEU A 35 21.63 3.72 -0.90
C LEU A 35 22.03 4.38 -2.24
N GLY A 36 21.89 5.70 -2.36
CA GLY A 36 22.16 6.42 -3.63
C GLY A 36 21.21 6.05 -4.77
N VAL A 37 19.96 5.69 -4.46
CA VAL A 37 18.94 5.26 -5.42
C VAL A 37 17.96 6.41 -5.68
N ALA A 38 17.62 6.66 -6.94
CA ALA A 38 16.55 7.58 -7.30
C ALA A 38 15.18 6.87 -7.24
N VAL A 39 14.25 7.39 -6.44
CA VAL A 39 12.89 6.85 -6.30
C VAL A 39 11.86 7.97 -6.48
N VAL A 40 10.77 7.67 -7.20
CA VAL A 40 9.67 8.60 -7.45
C VAL A 40 8.38 8.02 -6.89
N PHE A 41 7.64 8.86 -6.15
CA PHE A 41 6.32 8.52 -5.61
C PHE A 41 5.28 9.49 -6.15
N THR A 42 4.13 8.97 -6.58
CA THR A 42 2.96 9.80 -6.91
C THR A 42 1.77 9.42 -6.04
N PRO A 43 0.96 10.39 -5.57
CA PRO A 43 -0.30 10.10 -4.89
C PRO A 43 -1.23 9.26 -5.78
N ALA A 44 -1.74 8.16 -5.24
CA ALA A 44 -2.61 7.22 -5.96
C ALA A 44 -4.09 7.39 -5.60
N TYR A 45 -4.37 7.55 -4.30
CA TYR A 45 -5.71 7.92 -3.81
C TYR A 45 -5.59 9.10 -2.87
N ARG A 46 -6.50 10.07 -3.03
CA ARG A 46 -6.57 11.30 -2.24
C ARG A 46 -8.01 11.58 -1.85
N VAL A 47 -8.16 12.27 -0.73
CA VAL A 47 -9.44 12.87 -0.28
C VAL A 47 -9.22 14.36 -0.08
N ALA A 48 -10.17 15.21 -0.47
CA ALA A 48 -10.09 16.64 -0.21
C ALA A 48 -10.55 16.95 1.22
N ASP A 49 -9.84 17.83 1.93
CA ASP A 49 -10.31 18.49 3.15
C ASP A 49 -10.64 19.94 2.84
N LEU A 50 -11.94 20.24 2.78
CA LEU A 50 -12.48 21.56 2.42
C LEU A 50 -12.16 22.61 3.47
N LYS A 51 -11.95 22.20 4.72
CA LYS A 51 -11.67 23.13 5.82
C LYS A 51 -10.27 23.70 5.73
N SER A 52 -9.30 22.88 5.33
CA SER A 52 -7.90 23.31 5.17
C SER A 52 -7.49 23.62 3.74
N GLY A 53 -8.34 23.32 2.75
CA GLY A 53 -8.02 23.51 1.34
C GLY A 53 -6.92 22.58 0.85
N LEU A 54 -6.84 21.36 1.41
CA LEU A 54 -5.79 20.39 1.12
C LEU A 54 -6.35 19.12 0.48
N ARG A 55 -5.53 18.38 -0.27
CA ARG A 55 -5.79 16.99 -0.65
C ARG A 55 -4.88 16.06 0.13
N ILE A 56 -5.48 15.12 0.86
CA ILE A 56 -4.78 14.20 1.74
C ILE A 56 -4.56 12.89 0.99
N ALA A 57 -3.31 12.56 0.66
CA ALA A 57 -2.96 11.33 -0.03
C ALA A 57 -2.94 10.13 0.95
N LEU A 58 -3.77 9.11 0.70
CA LEU A 58 -3.87 7.90 1.54
C LEU A 58 -3.14 6.69 0.95
N SER A 59 -2.66 6.80 -0.29
CA SER A 59 -1.77 5.81 -0.89
C SER A 59 -0.93 6.44 -1.99
N TYR A 60 0.18 5.80 -2.30
CA TYR A 60 1.15 6.25 -3.30
C TYR A 60 1.53 5.11 -4.23
N LEU A 61 1.91 5.45 -5.45
CA LEU A 61 2.62 4.56 -6.36
C LEU A 61 4.11 4.86 -6.30
N MET A 62 4.91 3.87 -5.92
CA MET A 62 6.35 3.86 -6.13
C MET A 62 6.63 3.45 -7.58
N HIS A 63 7.14 4.37 -8.37
CA HIS A 63 7.39 4.14 -9.79
C HIS A 63 8.55 3.17 -10.03
N LEU A 64 8.46 2.46 -11.15
CA LEU A 64 9.60 1.79 -11.75
C LEU A 64 10.56 2.85 -12.30
N ASN A 65 11.85 2.52 -12.35
CA ASN A 65 12.84 3.38 -12.98
C ASN A 65 12.69 3.35 -14.52
N GLU A 66 13.58 4.05 -15.22
CA GLU A 66 13.58 4.14 -16.69
C GLU A 66 13.75 2.80 -17.40
N GLU A 67 14.37 1.81 -16.74
CA GLU A 67 14.51 0.43 -17.25
C GLU A 67 13.27 -0.44 -17.00
N GLY A 68 12.20 0.12 -16.42
CA GLY A 68 11.01 -0.64 -16.06
C GLY A 68 11.24 -1.63 -14.92
N LYS A 69 12.18 -1.36 -14.01
CA LYS A 69 12.42 -2.17 -12.79
C LYS A 69 12.25 -1.34 -11.52
N CYS A 70 11.99 -2.03 -10.41
CA CYS A 70 11.96 -1.43 -9.08
C CYS A 70 13.30 -0.70 -8.85
N PRO A 71 13.29 0.55 -8.36
CA PRO A 71 14.52 1.31 -8.11
C PRO A 71 15.51 0.60 -7.17
N PHE A 72 14.99 -0.24 -6.26
CA PHE A 72 15.81 -0.99 -5.31
C PHE A 72 16.26 -2.38 -5.84
N LEU A 73 16.03 -2.70 -7.12
CA LEU A 73 16.46 -3.97 -7.72
C LEU A 73 17.88 -3.87 -8.29
N GLU A 74 18.77 -4.73 -7.80
CA GLU A 74 20.14 -4.89 -8.28
C GLU A 74 20.37 -6.34 -8.73
N GLY A 75 20.44 -6.56 -10.05
CA GLY A 75 20.37 -7.90 -10.62
C GLY A 75 19.03 -8.58 -10.29
N THR A 76 19.08 -9.61 -9.45
CA THR A 76 17.93 -10.33 -8.90
C THR A 76 17.65 -10.02 -7.42
N LYS A 77 18.48 -9.17 -6.80
CA LYS A 77 18.45 -8.90 -5.36
C LYS A 77 17.75 -7.57 -5.08
N CYS A 78 16.92 -7.57 -4.03
CA CYS A 78 16.29 -6.36 -3.53
C CYS A 78 17.20 -5.71 -2.48
N LYS A 79 17.71 -4.50 -2.73
CA LYS A 79 18.64 -3.79 -1.81
C LYS A 79 18.01 -3.45 -0.46
N ILE A 80 16.68 -3.44 -0.37
CA ILE A 80 15.93 -3.17 0.86
C ILE A 80 15.26 -4.42 1.43
N HIS A 81 15.67 -5.63 1.01
CA HIS A 81 15.06 -6.89 1.45
C HIS A 81 15.06 -7.02 2.98
N ASP A 82 16.24 -6.84 3.59
CA ASP A 82 16.45 -6.98 5.04
C ASP A 82 16.34 -5.64 5.80
N LEU A 83 16.17 -4.52 5.08
CA LEU A 83 16.06 -3.19 5.67
C LEU A 83 14.59 -2.80 5.88
N TYR A 84 13.84 -2.71 4.79
CA TYR A 84 12.40 -2.45 4.81
C TYR A 84 11.80 -2.79 3.46
N LYS A 85 11.33 -4.02 3.29
CA LYS A 85 10.54 -4.38 2.12
C LYS A 85 9.10 -3.87 2.32
N PRO A 86 8.52 -3.07 1.40
CA PRO A 86 7.16 -2.54 1.55
C PRO A 86 6.15 -3.65 1.84
N LEU A 87 5.12 -3.34 2.63
CA LEU A 87 4.07 -4.31 3.01
C LEU A 87 3.48 -5.03 1.79
N THR A 88 3.14 -4.27 0.75
CA THR A 88 2.65 -4.81 -0.53
C THR A 88 3.66 -5.76 -1.19
N CYS A 89 4.96 -5.47 -1.12
CA CYS A 89 6.00 -6.34 -1.68
C CYS A 89 6.24 -7.60 -0.83
N ARG A 90 6.02 -7.51 0.49
CA ARG A 90 6.09 -8.64 1.42
C ARG A 90 4.88 -9.56 1.32
N SER A 91 3.72 -9.04 0.92
CA SER A 91 2.52 -9.86 0.74
C SER A 91 2.47 -10.59 -0.60
N PHE A 92 3.38 -10.31 -1.54
CA PHE A 92 3.45 -11.04 -2.81
C PHE A 92 3.71 -12.54 -2.57
N PRO A 93 2.94 -13.48 -3.18
CA PRO A 93 2.06 -13.26 -4.34
C PRO A 93 0.59 -12.96 -4.03
N TYR A 94 0.21 -12.79 -2.76
CA TYR A 94 -1.14 -12.42 -2.35
C TYR A 94 -1.31 -10.90 -2.27
N LEU A 95 -1.85 -10.31 -3.34
CA LEU A 95 -1.90 -8.86 -3.53
C LEU A 95 -3.34 -8.35 -3.64
N PRO A 96 -3.61 -7.10 -3.23
CA PRO A 96 -4.87 -6.45 -3.57
C PRO A 96 -4.94 -6.23 -5.09
N LYS A 97 -5.94 -6.81 -5.74
CA LYS A 97 -6.26 -6.59 -7.16
C LYS A 97 -7.02 -5.29 -7.38
N VAL A 98 -7.94 -4.99 -6.48
CA VAL A 98 -8.80 -3.80 -6.52
C VAL A 98 -8.79 -3.19 -5.14
N ILE A 99 -8.52 -1.89 -5.06
CA ILE A 99 -8.67 -1.07 -3.86
C ILE A 99 -9.58 0.09 -4.27
N LYS A 100 -10.81 0.11 -3.77
CA LYS A 100 -11.74 1.21 -3.97
C LYS A 100 -11.89 1.95 -2.67
N TYR A 101 -11.77 3.26 -2.75
CA TYR A 101 -12.07 4.15 -1.65
C TYR A 101 -13.32 4.94 -2.02
N SER A 102 -14.20 5.16 -1.05
CA SER A 102 -15.36 6.03 -1.20
C SER A 102 -15.53 6.89 0.04
N VAL A 103 -16.07 8.09 -0.16
CA VAL A 103 -16.40 9.03 0.90
C VAL A 103 -17.91 9.00 1.09
N ASP A 104 -18.37 8.75 2.31
CA ASP A 104 -19.78 8.86 2.70
C ASP A 104 -20.00 10.15 3.50
N PRO A 105 -20.58 11.20 2.89
CA PRO A 105 -20.83 12.46 3.58
C PRO A 105 -21.91 12.39 4.66
N ILE A 106 -22.84 11.43 4.56
CA ILE A 106 -23.94 11.25 5.52
C ILE A 106 -23.38 10.62 6.79
N ALA A 107 -22.64 9.52 6.65
CA ALA A 107 -21.99 8.84 7.78
C ALA A 107 -20.73 9.56 8.28
N ARG A 108 -20.17 10.46 7.45
CA ARG A 108 -18.84 11.09 7.64
C ARG A 108 -17.73 10.06 7.77
N GLU A 109 -17.71 9.12 6.83
CA GLU A 109 -16.77 8.01 6.82
C GLU A 109 -16.04 7.87 5.48
N ILE A 110 -14.81 7.36 5.54
CA ILE A 110 -14.10 6.84 4.37
C ILE A 110 -14.21 5.32 4.40
N HIS A 111 -14.83 4.75 3.38
CA HIS A 111 -14.90 3.31 3.20
C HIS A 111 -13.81 2.81 2.26
N ILE A 112 -13.29 1.62 2.52
CA ILE A 112 -12.31 0.95 1.66
C ILE A 112 -12.81 -0.47 1.35
N GLU A 113 -13.08 -0.74 0.07
CA GLU A 113 -13.33 -2.08 -0.45
C GLU A 113 -12.04 -2.62 -1.08
N VAL A 114 -11.59 -3.80 -0.63
CA VAL A 114 -10.41 -4.46 -1.19
C VAL A 114 -10.75 -5.87 -1.65
N ARG A 115 -10.29 -6.22 -2.85
CA ARG A 115 -10.36 -7.58 -3.39
C ARG A 115 -8.97 -8.12 -3.63
N PHE A 116 -8.63 -9.24 -3.03
CA PHE A 116 -7.33 -9.89 -3.20
C PHE A 116 -7.30 -10.86 -4.37
N VAL A 117 -6.08 -11.16 -4.83
CA VAL A 117 -5.78 -12.19 -5.80
C VAL A 117 -4.45 -12.86 -5.49
N MET A 118 -4.29 -14.11 -5.92
CA MET A 118 -3.00 -14.78 -5.97
C MET A 118 -2.34 -14.57 -7.34
N SER A 119 -1.18 -13.93 -7.36
CA SER A 119 -0.52 -13.54 -8.61
C SER A 119 0.15 -14.72 -9.31
N THR A 120 -0.28 -15.00 -10.54
CA THR A 120 0.33 -16.00 -11.44
C THR A 120 1.64 -15.53 -12.09
N LEU A 121 2.08 -14.31 -11.75
CA LEU A 121 3.43 -13.86 -12.04
C LEU A 121 4.47 -14.66 -11.23
N CYS A 122 4.09 -15.12 -10.04
CA CYS A 122 4.95 -15.97 -9.24
C CYS A 122 5.06 -17.36 -9.90
N PRO A 123 6.28 -17.85 -10.19
CA PRO A 123 6.46 -19.16 -10.83
C PRO A 123 5.93 -20.32 -9.97
N VAL A 124 6.04 -20.20 -8.65
CA VAL A 124 5.50 -21.18 -7.70
C VAL A 124 3.98 -21.27 -7.83
N ILE A 125 3.27 -20.14 -7.88
CA ILE A 125 1.82 -20.11 -8.10
C ILE A 125 1.45 -20.73 -9.44
N ARG A 126 2.16 -20.36 -10.51
CA ARG A 126 1.88 -20.86 -11.86
C ARG A 126 2.08 -22.38 -11.98
N ARG A 127 3.04 -22.93 -11.24
CA ARG A 127 3.35 -24.36 -11.22
C ARG A 127 2.38 -25.14 -10.33
N ASP A 128 2.08 -24.61 -9.15
CA ASP A 128 1.42 -25.37 -8.09
C ASP A 128 -0.11 -25.25 -8.13
N LEU A 129 -0.66 -24.19 -8.75
CA LEU A 129 -2.10 -23.90 -8.75
C LEU A 129 -2.68 -23.83 -10.17
N THR A 130 -3.83 -24.46 -10.37
CA THR A 130 -4.60 -24.30 -11.61
C THR A 130 -5.30 -22.93 -11.64
N PRO A 131 -5.77 -22.45 -12.80
CA PRO A 131 -6.57 -21.22 -12.87
C PRO A 131 -7.81 -21.24 -11.96
N LYS A 132 -8.46 -22.41 -11.79
CA LYS A 132 -9.60 -22.55 -10.88
C LYS A 132 -9.20 -22.40 -9.42
N ASP A 133 -8.01 -22.86 -9.04
CA ASP A 133 -7.51 -22.71 -7.67
C ASP A 133 -7.11 -21.27 -7.37
N VAL A 134 -6.49 -20.58 -8.33
CA VAL A 134 -6.15 -19.16 -8.22
C VAL A 134 -7.38 -18.29 -7.97
N VAL A 135 -8.51 -18.57 -8.64
CA VAL A 135 -9.77 -17.86 -8.40
C VAL A 135 -10.26 -18.05 -6.97
N LYS A 136 -10.17 -19.26 -6.41
CA LYS A 136 -10.57 -19.54 -5.02
C LYS A 136 -9.72 -18.78 -3.99
N MET A 137 -8.48 -18.40 -4.34
CA MET A 137 -7.61 -17.64 -3.44
C MET A 137 -8.13 -16.23 -3.14
N SER A 138 -9.13 -15.70 -3.86
CA SER A 138 -9.79 -14.46 -3.43
C SER A 138 -10.44 -14.58 -2.04
N ASN A 139 -10.73 -15.80 -1.59
CA ASN A 139 -11.15 -16.09 -0.23
C ASN A 139 -9.93 -16.25 0.68
N ILE A 140 -9.79 -15.35 1.65
CA ILE A 140 -8.66 -15.33 2.57
C ILE A 140 -8.52 -16.61 3.41
N ASN A 141 -9.64 -17.25 3.76
CA ASN A 141 -9.65 -18.51 4.52
C ASN A 141 -9.04 -19.68 3.72
N ILE A 142 -8.98 -19.54 2.40
CA ILE A 142 -8.31 -20.48 1.50
C ILE A 142 -6.85 -20.05 1.31
N ALA A 143 -6.61 -18.77 1.02
CA ALA A 143 -5.27 -18.23 0.79
C ALA A 143 -4.33 -18.46 1.98
N VAL A 144 -4.81 -18.26 3.21
CA VAL A 144 -4.02 -18.44 4.44
C VAL A 144 -3.49 -19.86 4.61
N LYS A 145 -4.22 -20.87 4.11
CA LYS A 145 -3.80 -22.27 4.19
C LYS A 145 -2.65 -22.57 3.22
N TYR A 146 -2.52 -21.78 2.16
CA TYR A 146 -1.53 -21.99 1.11
C TYR A 146 -0.30 -21.09 1.31
N ALA A 147 -0.51 -19.77 1.50
CA ALA A 147 0.54 -18.76 1.68
C ALA A 147 0.30 -17.98 2.98
N PRO A 148 0.50 -18.61 4.16
CA PRO A 148 0.11 -18.04 5.46
C PRO A 148 0.81 -16.71 5.77
N ARG A 149 2.13 -16.63 5.53
CA ARG A 149 2.93 -15.45 5.83
C ARG A 149 2.56 -14.27 4.93
N GLU A 150 2.40 -14.53 3.64
CA GLU A 150 2.01 -13.52 2.66
C GLU A 150 0.59 -13.00 2.91
N THR A 151 -0.30 -13.89 3.36
CA THR A 151 -1.68 -13.53 3.74
C THR A 151 -1.71 -12.69 5.02
N GLU A 152 -0.90 -13.05 6.03
CA GLU A 152 -0.75 -12.27 7.26
C GLU A 152 -0.26 -10.84 6.96
N VAL A 153 0.74 -10.70 6.08
CA VAL A 153 1.23 -9.38 5.69
C VAL A 153 0.19 -8.61 4.87
N ALA A 154 -0.59 -9.29 4.01
CA ALA A 154 -1.68 -8.67 3.29
C ALA A 154 -2.75 -8.08 4.23
N LEU A 155 -3.08 -8.80 5.31
CA LEU A 155 -3.97 -8.31 6.37
C LEU A 155 -3.40 -7.10 7.10
N LYS A 156 -2.12 -7.14 7.49
CA LYS A 156 -1.44 -5.99 8.09
C LYS A 156 -1.46 -4.77 7.16
N THR A 157 -1.28 -4.99 5.85
CA THR A 157 -1.42 -3.92 4.84
C THR A 157 -2.80 -3.29 4.86
N LEU A 158 -3.86 -4.06 5.08
CA LEU A 158 -5.21 -3.54 5.21
C LEU A 158 -5.43 -2.80 6.51
N GLU A 159 -4.98 -3.35 7.64
CA GLU A 159 -5.08 -2.71 8.95
C GLU A 159 -4.50 -1.29 8.90
N GLU A 160 -3.33 -1.14 8.31
CA GLU A 160 -2.71 0.17 8.11
C GLU A 160 -3.49 1.08 7.17
N ARG A 161 -4.10 0.56 6.08
CA ARG A 161 -4.99 1.37 5.21
C ARG A 161 -6.22 1.84 5.96
N TYR A 162 -6.86 0.94 6.70
CA TYR A 162 -8.04 1.23 7.50
C TYR A 162 -7.72 2.19 8.64
N PHE A 163 -6.52 2.15 9.21
CA PHE A 163 -6.07 3.11 10.20
C PHE A 163 -6.18 4.55 9.67
N TYR A 164 -5.65 4.84 8.48
CA TYR A 164 -5.77 6.20 7.89
C TYR A 164 -7.22 6.62 7.65
N ALA A 165 -8.03 5.74 7.06
CA ALA A 165 -9.44 6.03 6.81
C ALA A 165 -10.22 6.26 8.11
N LYS A 166 -9.98 5.43 9.13
CA LYS A 166 -10.61 5.55 10.45
C LYS A 166 -10.23 6.86 11.12
N VAL A 167 -8.95 7.20 11.18
CA VAL A 167 -8.48 8.45 11.79
C VAL A 167 -9.12 9.66 11.11
N LEU A 168 -9.15 9.69 9.78
CA LEU A 168 -9.77 10.80 9.04
C LEU A 168 -11.29 10.87 9.26
N SER A 169 -11.97 9.72 9.31
CA SER A 169 -13.41 9.66 9.61
C SER A 169 -13.69 10.18 11.02
N GLU A 170 -12.89 9.82 12.02
CA GLU A 170 -13.02 10.34 13.39
C GLU A 170 -12.78 11.85 13.46
N LEU A 171 -11.77 12.37 12.76
CA LEU A 171 -11.54 13.81 12.67
C LEU A 171 -12.73 14.53 12.02
N TRP A 172 -13.35 13.92 11.00
CA TRP A 172 -14.50 14.50 10.31
C TRP A 172 -15.76 14.50 11.17
N LYS A 173 -16.04 13.40 11.88
CA LYS A 173 -17.12 13.31 12.87
C LYS A 173 -16.99 14.36 13.96
N ARG A 174 -15.75 14.63 14.40
CA ARG A 174 -15.43 15.69 15.39
C ARG A 174 -15.45 17.11 14.81
N GLY A 175 -15.70 17.28 13.50
CA GLY A 175 -15.71 18.58 12.82
C GLY A 175 -14.34 19.24 12.68
N LEU A 176 -13.25 18.47 12.85
CA LEU A 176 -11.88 18.97 12.75
C LEU A 176 -11.41 19.07 11.29
N VAL A 177 -12.00 18.28 10.40
CA VAL A 177 -11.82 18.30 8.95
C VAL A 177 -13.19 18.22 8.27
N GLU A 178 -13.27 18.56 6.99
CA GLU A 178 -14.48 18.42 6.16
C GLU A 178 -14.11 17.69 4.86
N LEU A 179 -14.46 16.40 4.75
CA LEU A 179 -13.92 15.55 3.69
C LEU A 179 -14.84 15.48 2.46
N ALA A 180 -14.24 15.46 1.27
CA ALA A 180 -14.96 15.28 0.02
C ALA A 180 -14.13 14.49 -1.00
N GLU A 181 -14.80 13.96 -2.02
CA GLU A 181 -14.13 13.38 -3.19
C GLU A 181 -13.22 14.42 -3.86
N GLU A 182 -12.00 14.01 -4.24
CA GLU A 182 -10.97 14.95 -4.70
C GLU A 182 -11.23 15.56 -6.07
N ASP A 183 -11.99 14.87 -6.94
CA ASP A 183 -12.15 15.24 -8.35
C ASP A 183 -12.76 16.64 -8.53
N LYS A 184 -13.47 17.12 -7.51
CA LYS A 184 -14.07 18.45 -7.46
C LYS A 184 -13.08 19.54 -7.06
N TYR A 185 -11.88 19.18 -6.57
CA TYR A 185 -10.90 20.09 -5.99
C TYR A 185 -9.47 19.84 -6.50
N PRO A 186 -9.24 19.78 -7.83
CA PRO A 186 -7.96 19.36 -8.41
C PRO A 186 -6.79 20.32 -8.10
N PHE A 187 -7.09 21.57 -7.76
CA PHE A 187 -6.09 22.62 -7.51
C PHE A 187 -5.58 22.67 -6.08
N PHE A 188 -6.23 21.98 -5.14
CA PHE A 188 -5.77 21.94 -3.76
C PHE A 188 -4.39 21.25 -3.69
N PRO A 189 -3.43 21.79 -2.92
CA PRO A 189 -2.13 21.16 -2.75
C PRO A 189 -2.28 19.79 -2.08
N VAL A 190 -1.45 18.84 -2.51
CA VAL A 190 -1.46 17.48 -1.96
C VAL A 190 -0.49 17.41 -0.78
N VAL A 191 -0.96 16.81 0.31
CA VAL A 191 -0.17 16.51 1.51
C VAL A 191 -0.20 15.02 1.80
N ASN A 192 0.88 14.53 2.40
CA ASN A 192 0.96 13.14 2.81
C ASN A 192 0.03 12.85 4.00
N GLY A 193 -0.79 11.80 3.89
CA GLY A 193 -1.74 11.42 4.92
C GLY A 193 -1.12 11.20 6.30
N PHE A 194 0.08 10.62 6.38
CA PHE A 194 0.81 10.47 7.64
C PHE A 194 1.20 11.82 8.25
N ALA A 195 1.77 12.73 7.45
CA ALA A 195 2.10 14.07 7.95
C ALA A 195 0.84 14.86 8.35
N PHE A 196 -0.25 14.69 7.61
CA PHE A 196 -1.51 15.37 7.90
C PHE A 196 -2.09 14.95 9.26
N ILE A 197 -2.28 13.64 9.49
CA ILE A 197 -2.90 13.16 10.73
C ILE A 197 -2.06 13.46 11.98
N ARG A 198 -0.73 13.55 11.84
CA ARG A 198 0.19 13.91 12.93
C ARG A 198 -0.01 15.34 13.45
N ARG A 199 -0.68 16.22 12.70
CA ARG A 199 -1.09 17.54 13.21
C ARG A 199 -2.11 17.41 14.35
N PHE A 200 -2.85 16.31 14.39
CA PHE A 200 -3.87 16.02 15.42
C PHE A 200 -3.39 14.96 16.42
N TYR A 201 -2.47 14.08 16.00
CA TYR A 201 -1.90 12.99 16.79
C TYR A 201 -0.36 13.03 16.73
N PRO A 202 0.29 14.02 17.36
CA PRO A 202 1.74 14.23 17.27
C PRO A 202 2.56 13.06 17.82
N GLU A 203 1.98 12.28 18.74
CA GLU A 203 2.55 11.07 19.30
C GLU A 203 2.63 9.90 18.32
N LEU A 204 1.95 9.97 17.17
CA LEU A 204 2.07 8.98 16.11
C LEU A 204 3.44 9.13 15.44
N THR A 205 4.26 8.09 15.52
CA THR A 205 5.61 8.07 14.93
C THR A 205 5.75 6.95 13.91
N LEU A 206 6.80 7.01 13.09
CA LEU A 206 7.09 5.94 12.13
C LEU A 206 7.32 4.62 12.87
N GLU A 207 8.04 4.64 13.99
CA GLU A 207 8.34 3.46 14.80
C GLU A 207 7.07 2.79 15.34
N LYS A 208 5.97 3.53 15.53
CA LYS A 208 4.69 2.95 15.95
C LYS A 208 3.97 2.21 14.80
N LEU A 209 4.10 2.69 13.57
CA LEU A 209 3.47 2.09 12.38
C LEU A 209 4.32 0.99 11.72
N LEU A 210 5.61 0.91 12.08
CA LEU A 210 6.52 -0.09 11.54
C LEU A 210 6.62 -1.37 12.39
N ARG A 211 6.02 -1.39 13.58
CA ARG A 211 5.94 -2.55 14.48
C ARG A 211 5.04 -3.62 13.89
#